data_AF-L7LQP9-F1
#
_entry.id   AF-L7LQP9-F1
#
_cell.length_a   1.000
_cell.length_b   1.000
_cell.length_c   1.000
_cell.angle_alpha   90.00
_cell.angle_beta   90.00
_cell.angle_gamma   90.00
#
_symmetry.space_group_name_H-M   'P 1'
#
loop_
_entity.id
_entity.type
_entity.pdbx_description
1 polymer ?
#
loop_
_entity_poly.entity_id
_entity_poly.type
_entity_poly.pdbx_seq_one_letter_code
_entity_poly.pdbx_strand_id
1 'polypeptide(L)'
;MGTMKCMTKKEFLGHIQRTAYDLLIVFFASACVSCFTAEGNGLPQELDDTMPHGVGARATNCTRSVVNWHLAKNSSRCQCVRNEVCHGINHGFGTKEACERKCVSSAAKKDTKKHRYHLCRQQPNQGRCKASFQKFYWIDDTGCKMYTGCYKDGFLTMEECTKKCGRHTASRRPRPRERSKEKIREKAERFARS
;
A
#
# COMPACT_ATOMS: atom_id res chain seq x y z
N MET A 1 -58.04 38.76 3.06
CA MET A 1 -57.38 39.10 1.78
C MET A 1 -55.98 38.51 1.80
N GLY A 2 -55.73 37.47 1.01
CA GLY A 2 -54.39 36.90 0.80
C GLY A 2 -54.31 36.42 -0.63
N THR A 3 -53.46 37.06 -1.44
CA THR A 3 -53.28 36.73 -2.85
C THR A 3 -52.40 35.49 -2.97
N MET A 4 -52.97 34.37 -3.42
CA MET A 4 -52.17 33.19 -3.77
C MET A 4 -51.51 33.44 -5.14
N LYS A 5 -50.19 33.63 -5.16
CA LYS A 5 -49.40 33.64 -6.40
C LYS A 5 -49.01 32.22 -6.77
N CYS A 6 -49.26 31.84 -8.03
CA CYS A 6 -48.76 30.59 -8.59
C CYS A 6 -47.24 30.70 -8.80
N MET A 7 -46.48 29.75 -8.25
CA MET A 7 -45.02 29.67 -8.44
C MET A 7 -44.67 28.70 -9.57
N THR A 8 -43.56 28.97 -10.27
CA THR A 8 -43.16 28.18 -11.44
C THR A 8 -42.49 26.86 -11.02
N LYS A 9 -42.65 25.79 -11.82
CA LYS A 9 -42.13 24.44 -11.54
C LYS A 9 -40.61 24.40 -11.26
N LYS A 10 -39.84 25.35 -11.82
CA LYS A 10 -38.40 25.49 -11.59
C LYS A 10 -38.05 26.03 -10.19
N GLU A 11 -38.86 26.95 -9.66
CA GLU A 11 -38.70 27.47 -8.30
C GLU A 11 -39.08 26.43 -7.25
N PHE A 12 -40.14 25.64 -7.52
CA PHE A 12 -40.59 24.56 -6.63
C PHE A 12 -39.54 23.45 -6.49
N LEU A 13 -38.90 23.04 -7.58
CA LEU A 13 -37.84 22.01 -7.57
C LEU A 13 -36.55 22.49 -6.87
N GLY A 14 -36.19 23.78 -7.03
CA GLY A 14 -35.05 24.37 -6.33
C GLY A 14 -35.26 24.45 -4.81
N HIS A 15 -36.50 24.71 -4.37
CA HIS A 15 -36.85 24.72 -2.95
C HIS A 15 -36.78 23.32 -2.33
N ILE A 16 -37.27 22.27 -3.03
CA ILE A 16 -37.19 20.88 -2.58
C ILE A 16 -35.74 20.40 -2.46
N GLN A 17 -34.87 20.81 -3.40
CA GLN A 17 -33.47 20.40 -3.38
C GLN A 17 -32.67 21.07 -2.25
N ARG A 18 -32.97 22.34 -1.92
CA ARG A 18 -32.38 23.01 -0.74
C ARG A 18 -32.90 22.44 0.57
N THR A 19 -34.21 22.24 0.71
CA THR A 19 -34.78 21.69 1.96
C THR A 19 -34.34 20.27 2.24
N ALA A 20 -34.16 19.43 1.21
CA ALA A 20 -33.61 18.08 1.37
C ALA A 20 -32.13 18.09 1.79
N TYR A 21 -31.34 19.03 1.28
CA TYR A 21 -29.93 19.17 1.65
C TYR A 21 -29.76 19.72 3.07
N ASP A 22 -30.59 20.69 3.46
CA ASP A 22 -30.61 21.24 4.82
C ASP A 22 -31.05 20.16 5.84
N LEU A 23 -32.07 19.35 5.52
CA LEU A 23 -32.47 18.23 6.37
C LEU A 23 -31.38 17.14 6.48
N LEU A 24 -30.68 16.83 5.38
CA LEU A 24 -29.52 15.92 5.40
C LEU A 24 -28.38 16.46 6.27
N ILE A 25 -28.06 17.75 6.18
CA ILE A 25 -27.02 18.38 7.00
C ILE A 25 -27.39 18.30 8.49
N VAL A 26 -28.66 18.53 8.85
CA VAL A 26 -29.13 18.41 10.24
C VAL A 26 -29.03 16.96 10.75
N PHE A 27 -29.35 15.97 9.91
CA PHE A 27 -29.19 14.54 10.26
C PHE A 27 -27.71 14.13 10.45
N PHE A 28 -26.79 14.62 9.62
CA PHE A 28 -25.36 14.34 9.79
C PHE A 28 -24.72 15.14 10.94
N ALA A 29 -25.22 16.35 11.22
CA ALA A 29 -24.79 17.13 12.37
C ALA A 29 -25.23 16.49 13.69
N SER A 30 -26.45 15.93 13.77
CA SER A 30 -26.93 15.28 15.00
C SER A 30 -26.19 13.97 15.32
N ALA A 31 -25.66 13.26 14.32
CA ALA A 31 -24.83 12.08 14.50
C ALA A 31 -23.40 12.39 14.99
N CYS A 32 -22.94 13.64 14.86
CA CYS A 32 -21.60 14.07 15.28
C CYS A 32 -21.57 14.71 16.68
N VAL A 33 -22.72 15.12 17.23
CA VAL A 33 -22.80 15.77 18.55
C VAL A 33 -22.59 14.77 19.71
N SER A 34 -22.73 13.46 19.47
CA SER A 34 -22.54 12.42 20.50
C SER A 34 -21.08 12.00 20.75
N CYS A 35 -20.09 12.64 20.11
CA CYS A 35 -18.67 12.28 20.28
C CYS A 35 -17.81 13.32 21.03
N PHE A 36 -18.40 14.40 21.56
CA PHE A 36 -17.67 15.48 22.26
C PHE A 36 -17.95 15.56 23.75
N THR A 37 -17.94 14.43 24.48
CA THR A 37 -17.74 14.43 25.94
C THR A 37 -17.00 13.17 26.36
N ALA A 38 -15.68 13.18 26.24
CA ALA A 38 -14.80 12.25 26.96
C ALA A 38 -13.53 13.02 27.33
N GLU A 39 -13.58 13.64 28.51
CA GLU A 39 -12.42 14.17 29.22
C GLU A 39 -11.44 13.02 29.51
N GLY A 40 -10.38 12.93 28.72
CA GLY A 40 -9.23 12.09 29.01
C GLY A 40 -8.23 12.86 29.88
N ASN A 41 -8.48 12.88 31.18
CA ASN A 41 -7.45 13.20 32.18
C ASN A 41 -6.24 12.28 31.96
N GLY A 42 -5.05 12.89 32.01
CA GLY A 42 -3.79 12.19 31.80
C GLY A 42 -3.50 11.11 32.85
N LEU A 43 -2.75 10.10 32.38
CA LEU A 43 -1.93 9.13 33.11
C LEU A 43 -2.64 8.29 34.21
N PRO A 44 -2.58 6.96 34.07
CA PRO A 44 -1.55 6.29 34.88
C PRO A 44 -0.64 5.39 34.03
N GLN A 45 0.63 5.50 34.37
CA GLN A 45 1.70 4.58 34.12
C GLN A 45 1.45 3.33 34.97
N GLU A 46 1.02 2.22 34.38
CA GLU A 46 1.39 0.89 34.84
C GLU A 46 0.98 -0.13 33.76
N LEU A 47 1.97 -0.70 33.09
CA LEU A 47 1.78 -1.86 32.24
C LEU A 47 2.85 -2.86 32.65
N ASP A 48 2.50 -3.56 33.73
CA ASP A 48 2.72 -4.98 33.96
C ASP A 48 4.17 -5.46 33.81
N ASP A 49 4.97 -5.21 34.86
CA ASP A 49 6.24 -5.91 35.11
C ASP A 49 5.98 -7.28 35.76
N THR A 50 5.19 -8.15 35.14
CA THR A 50 5.15 -9.56 35.55
C THR A 50 6.14 -10.36 34.72
N MET A 51 7.43 -10.24 35.06
CA MET A 51 8.49 -11.12 34.59
C MET A 51 8.27 -12.55 35.12
N PRO A 52 8.40 -13.61 34.29
CA PRO A 52 8.64 -14.93 34.80
C PRO A 52 10.08 -15.01 35.32
N HIS A 53 10.22 -15.37 36.59
CA HIS A 53 11.50 -15.67 37.22
C HIS A 53 12.23 -16.81 36.51
N GLY A 54 13.54 -16.61 36.33
CA GLY A 54 14.50 -17.69 36.14
C GLY A 54 15.24 -17.62 34.82
N VAL A 55 16.44 -17.03 34.84
CA VAL A 55 17.71 -17.73 34.63
C VAL A 55 18.82 -16.77 35.10
N GLY A 56 19.51 -17.13 36.17
CA GLY A 56 20.75 -16.47 36.55
C GLY A 56 21.86 -16.82 35.56
N ALA A 57 22.31 -15.85 34.78
CA ALA A 57 23.56 -15.92 34.03
C ALA A 57 24.11 -14.51 33.80
N ARG A 58 24.97 -14.07 34.74
CA ARG A 58 26.10 -13.15 34.55
C ARG A 58 25.98 -12.23 33.32
N ALA A 59 25.25 -11.12 33.48
CA ALA A 59 25.13 -10.09 32.46
C ALA A 59 26.51 -9.49 32.14
N THR A 60 27.13 -9.97 31.07
CA THR A 60 28.20 -9.23 30.39
C THR A 60 27.60 -7.90 29.92
N ASN A 61 28.06 -6.82 30.57
CA ASN A 61 27.76 -5.41 30.35
C ASN A 61 27.11 -5.07 28.99
N CYS A 62 25.78 -5.00 28.95
CA CYS A 62 25.03 -4.39 27.85
C CYS A 62 24.16 -3.28 28.43
N THR A 63 24.57 -2.04 28.19
CA THR A 63 24.13 -0.87 28.97
C THR A 63 22.95 -0.11 28.35
N ARG A 64 22.26 -0.64 27.33
CA ARG A 64 21.17 0.09 26.67
C ARG A 64 20.14 -0.79 25.97
N SER A 65 18.89 -0.77 26.44
CA SER A 65 17.74 -1.25 25.68
C SER A 65 17.41 -0.22 24.59
N VAL A 66 17.35 -0.64 23.33
CA VAL A 66 17.03 0.25 22.20
C VAL A 66 15.75 -0.25 21.54
N VAL A 67 14.80 0.66 21.38
CA VAL A 67 13.58 0.40 20.62
C VAL A 67 13.91 0.55 19.14
N ASN A 68 13.78 -0.55 18.40
CA ASN A 68 13.99 -0.59 16.96
C ASN A 68 12.66 -0.86 16.25
N TRP A 69 12.45 -0.23 15.11
CA TRP A 69 11.23 -0.37 14.31
C TRP A 69 11.46 -1.33 13.15
N HIS A 70 10.50 -2.21 12.91
CA HIS A 70 10.52 -3.22 11.85
C HIS A 70 9.15 -3.30 11.16
N LEU A 71 9.12 -3.59 9.86
CA LEU A 71 7.86 -3.82 9.15
C LEU A 71 7.34 -5.23 9.48
N ALA A 72 6.16 -5.30 10.10
CA ALA A 72 5.49 -6.56 10.35
C ALA A 72 5.05 -7.22 9.04
N LYS A 73 5.32 -8.53 8.91
CA LYS A 73 5.07 -9.30 7.68
C LYS A 73 3.59 -9.30 7.25
N ASN A 74 2.66 -9.17 8.20
CA ASN A 74 1.23 -9.41 7.98
C ASN A 74 0.35 -8.15 8.06
N SER A 75 0.87 -7.00 8.49
CA SER A 75 0.03 -5.82 8.76
C SER A 75 0.43 -4.58 7.98
N SER A 76 1.46 -4.63 7.12
CA SER A 76 2.01 -3.46 6.42
C SER A 76 2.32 -2.28 7.34
N ARG A 77 2.51 -2.54 8.65
CA ARG A 77 2.73 -1.54 9.69
C ARG A 77 4.09 -1.75 10.32
N CYS A 78 4.76 -0.63 10.62
CA CYS A 78 5.99 -0.66 11.39
C CYS A 78 5.66 -0.86 12.87
N GLN A 79 6.20 -1.91 13.45
CA GLN A 79 6.07 -2.25 14.86
C GLN A 79 7.42 -2.05 15.55
N CYS A 80 7.37 -1.57 16.78
CA CYS A 80 8.54 -1.46 17.63
C CYS A 80 8.87 -2.82 18.25
N VAL A 81 10.14 -3.17 18.23
CA VAL A 81 10.72 -4.34 18.89
C VAL A 81 11.77 -3.81 19.85
N ARG A 82 11.63 -4.15 21.13
CA ARG A 82 12.62 -3.81 22.16
C ARG A 82 13.76 -4.83 22.03
N ASN A 83 14.93 -4.37 21.60
CA ASN A 83 16.11 -5.23 21.47
C ASN A 83 17.20 -4.74 22.44
N GLU A 84 17.89 -5.68 23.09
CA GLU A 84 19.12 -5.41 23.83
C GLU A 84 20.28 -5.34 22.84
N VAL A 85 20.99 -4.22 22.81
CA VAL A 85 22.09 -4.01 21.86
C VAL A 85 23.41 -4.25 22.58
N CYS A 86 23.98 -5.43 22.37
CA CYS A 86 25.38 -5.72 22.68
C CYS A 86 26.15 -5.72 21.36
N HIS A 87 27.19 -4.90 21.24
CA HIS A 87 28.09 -4.86 20.05
C HIS A 87 27.47 -4.35 18.73
N GLY A 88 26.77 -3.21 18.76
CA GLY A 88 26.73 -2.27 17.62
C GLY A 88 25.99 -2.69 16.33
N ILE A 89 25.44 -3.90 16.24
CA ILE A 89 24.69 -4.32 15.04
C ILE A 89 23.19 -4.13 15.28
N ASN A 90 22.67 -2.96 14.90
CA ASN A 90 21.24 -2.70 14.85
C ASN A 90 20.67 -3.08 13.48
N HIS A 91 19.78 -4.08 13.43
CA HIS A 91 19.10 -4.53 12.20
C HIS A 91 17.74 -3.84 11.94
N GLY A 92 17.38 -2.83 12.74
CA GLY A 92 16.11 -2.10 12.65
C GLY A 92 16.28 -0.62 12.37
N PHE A 93 15.16 0.09 12.31
CA PHE A 93 15.16 1.56 12.20
C PHE A 93 15.07 2.17 13.59
N GLY A 94 15.86 3.21 13.86
CA GLY A 94 15.77 3.93 15.14
C GLY A 94 14.46 4.70 15.33
N THR A 95 13.73 4.98 14.24
CA THR A 95 12.43 5.68 14.29
C THR A 95 11.37 5.01 13.43
N LYS A 96 10.10 5.22 13.80
CA LYS A 96 8.94 4.70 13.09
C LYS A 96 8.87 5.24 11.68
N GLU A 97 9.10 6.54 11.52
CA GLU A 97 9.02 7.26 10.25
C GLU A 97 10.06 6.74 9.25
N ALA A 98 11.27 6.44 9.74
CA ALA A 98 12.32 5.85 8.91
C ALA A 98 11.93 4.45 8.40
N CYS A 99 11.29 3.64 9.25
CA CYS A 99 10.73 2.35 8.87
C CYS A 99 9.60 2.51 7.85
N GLU A 100 8.63 3.38 8.11
CA GLU A 100 7.45 3.55 7.24
C GLU A 100 7.85 4.06 5.86
N ARG A 101 8.69 5.09 5.83
CA ARG A 101 9.21 5.66 4.58
C ARG A 101 9.93 4.63 3.74
N LYS A 102 10.73 3.74 4.34
CA LYS A 102 11.52 2.78 3.57
C LYS A 102 10.75 1.51 3.24
N CYS A 103 9.97 0.97 4.18
CA CYS A 103 9.37 -0.35 4.06
C CYS A 103 7.93 -0.30 3.55
N VAL A 104 7.08 0.59 4.08
CA VAL A 104 5.67 0.69 3.67
C VAL A 104 5.57 1.24 2.24
N SER A 105 6.29 2.32 1.92
CA SER A 105 6.30 2.87 0.56
C SER A 105 6.86 1.88 -0.47
N SER A 106 7.84 1.07 -0.09
CA SER A 106 8.42 0.04 -0.96
C SER A 106 7.51 -1.17 -1.12
N ALA A 107 6.76 -1.57 -0.08
CA ALA A 107 5.76 -2.62 -0.16
C ALA A 107 4.64 -2.23 -1.13
N ALA A 108 4.07 -1.03 -0.97
CA ALA A 108 3.07 -0.48 -1.90
C ALA A 108 3.59 -0.43 -3.36
N LYS A 109 4.86 -0.03 -3.56
CA LYS A 109 5.50 -0.05 -4.89
C LYS A 109 5.69 -1.47 -5.44
N LYS A 110 5.95 -2.47 -4.59
CA LYS A 110 6.06 -3.87 -5.01
C LYS A 110 4.71 -4.45 -5.38
N ASP A 111 3.67 -4.18 -4.60
CA ASP A 111 2.32 -4.68 -4.85
C ASP A 111 1.75 -4.11 -6.14
N THR A 112 1.89 -2.80 -6.34
CA THR A 112 1.53 -2.15 -7.62
C THR A 112 2.32 -2.71 -8.80
N LYS A 113 3.62 -3.01 -8.63
CA LYS A 113 4.45 -3.62 -9.69
C LYS A 113 4.05 -5.07 -9.98
N LYS A 114 3.72 -5.87 -8.96
CA LYS A 114 3.27 -7.26 -9.08
C LYS A 114 1.91 -7.30 -9.77
N HIS A 115 0.97 -6.47 -9.33
CA HIS A 115 -0.35 -6.34 -9.95
C HIS A 115 -0.24 -5.89 -11.41
N ARG A 116 0.60 -4.89 -11.70
CA ARG A 116 0.87 -4.45 -13.08
C ARG A 116 1.44 -5.57 -13.94
N TYR A 117 2.38 -6.37 -13.42
CA TYR A 117 2.97 -7.48 -14.15
C TYR A 117 1.96 -8.60 -14.45
N HIS A 118 1.05 -8.88 -13.51
CA HIS A 118 -0.03 -9.83 -13.73
C HIS A 118 -0.94 -9.40 -14.87
N LEU A 119 -1.41 -8.14 -14.87
CA LEU A 119 -2.29 -7.61 -15.92
C LEU A 119 -1.64 -7.61 -17.32
N CYS A 120 -0.33 -7.33 -17.41
CA CYS A 120 0.37 -7.28 -18.70
C CYS A 120 0.67 -8.66 -19.31
N ARG A 121 0.60 -9.74 -18.52
CA ARG A 121 0.81 -11.12 -19.00
C ARG A 121 -0.47 -11.95 -19.02
N GLN A 122 -1.58 -11.33 -18.66
CA GLN A 122 -2.87 -11.97 -18.63
C GLN A 122 -3.40 -12.13 -20.05
N GLN A 123 -3.83 -13.35 -20.38
CA GLN A 123 -4.50 -13.62 -21.65
C GLN A 123 -6.00 -13.31 -21.55
N PRO A 124 -6.62 -12.84 -22.65
CA PRO A 124 -8.07 -12.62 -22.70
C PRO A 124 -8.80 -13.95 -22.50
N ASN A 125 -9.64 -14.02 -21.46
CA ASN A 125 -10.44 -15.19 -21.14
C ASN A 125 -11.94 -14.83 -21.14
N GLN A 126 -12.67 -15.30 -22.14
CA GLN A 126 -14.09 -15.03 -22.31
C GLN A 126 -14.90 -15.76 -21.25
N GLY A 127 -15.65 -15.00 -20.45
CA GLY A 127 -16.61 -15.50 -19.47
C GLY A 127 -17.90 -15.99 -20.11
N ARG A 128 -18.74 -16.64 -19.30
CA ARG A 128 -20.03 -17.22 -19.72
C ARG A 128 -21.16 -16.20 -19.88
N CYS A 129 -20.89 -14.90 -19.80
CA CYS A 129 -21.94 -13.89 -19.87
C CYS A 129 -22.26 -13.50 -21.32
N LYS A 130 -23.48 -12.97 -21.52
CA LYS A 130 -23.99 -12.55 -22.84
C LYS A 130 -23.64 -11.10 -23.19
N ALA A 131 -23.20 -10.31 -22.21
CA ALA A 131 -22.80 -8.93 -22.44
C ALA A 131 -21.44 -8.87 -23.16
N SER A 132 -21.26 -7.83 -23.97
CA SER A 132 -20.03 -7.62 -24.73
C SER A 132 -19.48 -6.24 -24.46
N PHE A 133 -18.24 -6.19 -23.97
CA PHE A 133 -17.51 -4.96 -23.68
C PHE A 133 -16.17 -5.00 -24.41
N GLN A 134 -15.68 -3.82 -24.77
CA GLN A 134 -14.33 -3.69 -25.29
C GLN A 134 -13.34 -3.68 -24.13
N LYS A 135 -12.31 -4.51 -24.26
CA LYS A 135 -11.19 -4.61 -23.32
C LYS A 135 -9.88 -4.69 -24.08
N PHE A 136 -8.81 -4.19 -23.49
CA PHE A 136 -7.48 -4.19 -24.08
C PHE A 136 -6.54 -5.10 -23.29
N TYR A 137 -5.77 -5.91 -24.01
CA TYR A 137 -4.82 -6.87 -23.47
C TYR A 137 -3.44 -6.68 -24.11
N TRP A 138 -2.39 -6.80 -23.32
CA TRP A 138 -1.02 -6.74 -23.82
C TRP A 138 -0.57 -8.11 -24.32
N ILE A 139 0.01 -8.15 -25.52
CA ILE A 139 0.60 -9.34 -26.13
C ILE A 139 2.05 -9.01 -26.42
N ASP A 140 2.99 -9.79 -25.90
CA ASP A 140 4.43 -9.44 -25.86
C ASP A 140 5.00 -9.04 -27.23
N ASP A 141 4.60 -9.71 -28.32
CA ASP A 141 5.14 -9.46 -29.66
C ASP A 141 4.32 -8.45 -30.48
N THR A 142 3.05 -8.23 -30.13
CA THR A 142 2.14 -7.37 -30.93
C THR A 142 1.67 -6.11 -30.21
N GLY A 143 1.99 -5.96 -28.92
CA GLY A 143 1.53 -4.86 -28.09
C GLY A 143 0.08 -5.00 -27.65
N CYS A 144 -0.56 -3.88 -27.33
CA CYS A 144 -1.95 -3.85 -26.89
C CYS A 144 -2.92 -4.15 -28.02
N LYS A 145 -3.80 -5.13 -27.82
CA LYS A 145 -4.90 -5.46 -28.73
C LYS A 145 -6.26 -5.33 -28.07
N MET A 146 -7.26 -4.93 -28.85
CA MET A 146 -8.65 -4.84 -28.43
C MET A 146 -9.35 -6.20 -28.60
N TYR A 147 -10.12 -6.59 -27.60
CA TYR A 147 -10.97 -7.76 -27.59
C TYR A 147 -12.39 -7.32 -27.23
N THR A 148 -13.37 -7.90 -27.90
CA THR A 148 -14.80 -7.60 -27.70
C THR A 148 -15.47 -8.84 -27.15
N GLY A 149 -16.08 -8.74 -25.96
CA GLY A 149 -16.71 -9.89 -25.31
C GLY A 149 -16.93 -9.70 -23.83
N CYS A 150 -17.27 -10.79 -23.16
CA CYS A 150 -17.46 -10.84 -21.72
C CYS A 150 -16.13 -11.13 -21.03
N TYR A 151 -15.39 -10.09 -20.65
CA TYR A 151 -14.09 -10.26 -19.99
C TYR A 151 -14.10 -9.65 -18.58
N LYS A 152 -13.62 -10.42 -17.59
CA LYS A 152 -13.52 -9.96 -16.20
C LYS A 152 -12.42 -8.91 -16.02
N ASP A 153 -11.27 -9.16 -16.64
CA ASP A 153 -10.08 -8.34 -16.52
C ASP A 153 -9.79 -7.57 -17.83
N GLY A 154 -8.57 -7.05 -17.94
CA GLY A 154 -8.13 -6.23 -19.07
C GLY A 154 -8.35 -4.73 -18.85
N PHE A 155 -7.65 -3.93 -19.64
CA PHE A 155 -7.70 -2.48 -19.57
C PHE A 155 -8.95 -1.95 -20.30
N LEU A 156 -9.45 -0.79 -19.86
CA LEU A 156 -10.60 -0.15 -20.49
C LEU A 156 -10.19 0.66 -21.71
N THR A 157 -8.95 1.13 -21.76
CA THR A 157 -8.44 1.97 -22.86
C THR A 157 -7.10 1.46 -23.38
N MET A 158 -6.85 1.73 -24.66
CA MET A 158 -5.58 1.44 -25.32
C MET A 158 -4.40 2.17 -24.63
N GLU A 159 -4.59 3.44 -24.27
CA GLU A 159 -3.55 4.25 -23.62
C GLU A 159 -3.15 3.68 -22.26
N GLU A 160 -4.12 3.24 -21.46
CA GLU A 160 -3.84 2.64 -20.16
C GLU A 160 -3.00 1.36 -20.31
N CYS A 161 -3.36 0.52 -21.28
CA CYS A 161 -2.65 -0.71 -21.60
C CYS A 161 -1.19 -0.42 -22.02
N THR A 162 -0.99 0.49 -22.98
CA THR A 162 0.36 0.79 -23.51
C THR A 162 1.24 1.47 -22.46
N LYS A 163 0.68 2.41 -21.68
CA LYS A 163 1.40 3.09 -20.60
C LYS A 163 1.84 2.13 -19.50
N LYS A 164 0.99 1.17 -19.13
CA LYS A 164 1.28 0.21 -18.05
C LYS A 164 2.22 -0.90 -18.51
N CYS A 165 2.08 -1.39 -19.75
CA CYS A 165 2.76 -2.59 -20.23
C CYS A 165 3.89 -2.34 -21.24
N GLY A 166 3.80 -1.31 -22.07
CA GLY A 166 4.75 -1.02 -23.16
C GLY A 166 6.16 -0.62 -22.74
N ARG A 167 6.41 -0.39 -21.44
CA ARG A 167 7.74 -0.07 -20.90
C ARG A 167 8.56 -1.30 -20.47
N HIS A 168 8.03 -2.53 -20.57
CA HIS A 168 8.69 -3.74 -20.05
C HIS A 168 9.49 -4.56 -21.08
N THR A 169 9.49 -4.19 -22.36
CA THR A 169 10.25 -4.90 -23.40
C THR A 169 11.76 -4.65 -23.33
N ALA A 170 12.22 -3.62 -22.61
CA ALA A 170 13.64 -3.33 -22.40
C ALA A 170 14.10 -3.64 -20.96
N SER A 171 14.82 -4.74 -20.80
CA SER A 171 15.75 -5.02 -19.69
C SER A 171 15.18 -5.25 -18.28
N ARG A 172 15.01 -6.53 -17.95
CA ARG A 172 15.49 -7.03 -16.65
C ARG A 172 16.51 -8.15 -16.86
N ARG A 173 17.61 -7.86 -17.56
CA ARG A 173 18.86 -8.52 -17.16
C ARG A 173 19.22 -7.89 -15.82
N PRO A 174 19.25 -8.63 -14.70
CA PRO A 174 19.74 -8.09 -13.45
C PRO A 174 21.14 -7.51 -13.74
N ARG A 175 21.40 -6.25 -13.35
CA ARG A 175 22.79 -5.77 -13.34
C ARG A 175 23.58 -6.77 -12.48
N PRO A 176 24.67 -7.39 -12.99
CA PRO A 176 25.50 -8.25 -12.16
C PRO A 176 25.88 -7.48 -10.91
N ARG A 177 25.62 -8.05 -9.72
CA ARG A 177 26.00 -7.40 -8.46
C ARG A 177 27.51 -7.15 -8.50
N GLU A 178 28.00 -6.00 -8.05
CA GLU A 178 29.45 -5.67 -8.05
C GLU A 178 30.29 -6.84 -7.48
N ARG A 179 29.80 -7.44 -6.38
CA ARG A 179 30.39 -8.61 -5.71
C ARG A 179 30.51 -9.87 -6.59
N SER A 180 29.64 -10.07 -7.58
CA SER A 180 29.81 -11.16 -8.54
C SER A 180 30.93 -10.87 -9.54
N LYS A 181 31.17 -9.60 -9.91
CA LYS A 181 32.28 -9.24 -10.80
C LYS A 181 33.63 -9.41 -10.12
N GLU A 182 33.75 -9.00 -8.86
CA GLU A 182 34.96 -9.17 -8.06
C GLU A 182 35.32 -10.66 -7.89
N LYS A 183 34.33 -11.51 -7.59
CA LYS A 183 34.52 -12.98 -7.53
C LYS A 183 34.89 -13.61 -8.86
N ILE A 184 34.34 -13.09 -9.97
CA ILE A 184 34.70 -13.55 -11.32
C ILE A 184 36.15 -13.16 -11.64
N ARG A 185 36.56 -11.94 -11.27
CA ARG A 185 37.94 -11.46 -11.43
C ARG A 185 38.92 -12.29 -10.61
N GLU A 186 38.63 -12.51 -9.34
CA GLU A 186 39.47 -13.33 -8.45
C GLU A 186 39.60 -14.78 -8.95
N LYS A 187 38.51 -15.34 -9.49
CA LYS A 187 38.53 -16.69 -10.10
C LYS A 187 39.36 -16.73 -11.38
N ALA A 188 39.29 -15.70 -12.23
CA ALA A 188 40.11 -15.59 -13.43
C ALA A 188 41.60 -15.44 -13.10
N GLU A 189 41.94 -14.64 -12.08
CA GLU A 189 43.31 -14.48 -11.61
C GLU A 189 43.88 -15.75 -10.95
N ARG A 190 43.03 -16.58 -10.32
CA ARG A 190 43.44 -17.88 -9.80
C ARG A 190 43.73 -18.88 -10.91
N PHE A 191 42.89 -18.90 -11.95
CA PHE A 191 43.08 -19.74 -13.12
C PHE A 191 44.33 -19.35 -13.92
N ALA A 192 44.61 -18.04 -14.05
CA ALA A 192 45.82 -17.55 -14.73
C ALA A 192 47.13 -17.85 -13.98
N ARG A 193 47.05 -18.26 -12.71
CA ARG A 193 48.20 -18.63 -11.87
C ARG A 193 48.37 -20.15 -11.71
N SER A 194 47.53 -20.95 -12.38
CA SER A 194 47.61 -22.42 -12.46
C SER A 194 48.19 -22.82 -13.81
#